data_AF-A0A4P7SHA3-F1
#
_entry.id   AF-A0A4P7SHA3-F1
#
_cell.length_a   1.000
_cell.length_b   1.000
_cell.length_c   1.000
_cell.angle_alpha   90.00
_cell.angle_beta   90.00
_cell.angle_gamma   90.00
#
_symmetry.space_group_name_H-M   'P 1'
#
loop_
_entity.id
_entity.type
_entity.pdbx_description
1 polymer ?
#
loop_
_entity_poly.entity_id
_entity_poly.type
_entity_poly.pdbx_seq_one_letter_code
_entity_poly.pdbx_strand_id
1 'polypeptide(L)'
;MARVSTVPAPEPTPDPSSEPAPDTGPDARAARALADAVREIEHHVAAAGWDAPVRVFALVRTQAALASEPGLAAQLDPAVLAAAQADDWHLTSVEQEGLPAAGDLEGLLAGLSWPPAVDGAAVTVERVVLPPGAEADLPEDPEAAVAALLAHPAREDVRLAVGVLRGGPAWCALRTRANDSDDAVGQGPDLVPGLVEAVRATLE
;
A
#
# COMPACT_ATOMS: atom_id res chain seq x y z
N MET A 1 -58.20 48.38 -19.40
CA MET A 1 -57.88 47.60 -18.18
C MET A 1 -56.64 46.77 -18.48
N ALA A 2 -55.47 47.22 -18.01
CA ALA A 2 -54.18 46.59 -18.28
C ALA A 2 -53.83 45.56 -17.19
N ARG A 3 -53.39 44.37 -17.60
CA ARG A 3 -52.97 43.28 -16.72
C ARG A 3 -51.55 43.55 -16.21
N VAL A 4 -51.36 43.50 -14.89
CA VAL A 4 -50.05 43.54 -14.22
C VAL A 4 -49.40 42.16 -14.38
N SER A 5 -48.24 42.11 -15.06
CA SER A 5 -47.35 40.95 -15.04
C SER A 5 -46.39 41.07 -13.87
N THR A 6 -46.40 40.10 -12.96
CA THR A 6 -45.40 39.94 -11.91
C THR A 6 -44.24 39.11 -12.46
N VAL A 7 -43.02 39.67 -12.43
CA VAL A 7 -41.78 38.97 -12.79
C VAL A 7 -41.31 38.15 -11.57
N PRO A 8 -40.91 36.87 -11.72
CA PRO A 8 -40.36 36.09 -10.62
C PRO A 8 -38.93 36.54 -10.26
N ALA A 9 -38.58 36.47 -8.98
CA ALA A 9 -37.26 36.81 -8.47
C ALA A 9 -36.17 35.85 -9.01
N PRO A 10 -34.93 36.31 -9.20
CA PRO A 10 -33.84 35.45 -9.65
C PRO A 10 -33.46 34.41 -8.59
N GLU A 11 -33.14 33.20 -9.04
CA GLU A 11 -32.61 32.12 -8.18
C GLU A 11 -31.25 32.52 -7.58
N PRO A 12 -30.95 32.14 -6.33
CA PRO A 12 -29.68 32.45 -5.71
C PRO A 12 -28.54 31.73 -6.46
N THR A 13 -27.53 32.51 -6.84
CA THR A 13 -26.29 32.03 -7.44
C THR A 13 -25.54 31.17 -6.42
N PRO A 14 -25.06 29.96 -6.76
CA PRO A 14 -24.26 29.16 -5.84
C PRO A 14 -22.97 29.91 -5.48
N ASP A 15 -22.66 29.93 -4.18
CA ASP A 15 -21.48 30.59 -3.62
C ASP A 15 -20.20 29.86 -4.08
N PRO A 16 -19.24 30.53 -4.75
CA PRO A 16 -18.01 29.91 -5.23
C PRO A 16 -17.03 29.50 -4.10
N SER A 17 -17.40 29.67 -2.84
CA SER A 17 -16.52 29.49 -1.67
C SER A 17 -16.68 28.15 -0.94
N SER A 18 -17.34 27.16 -1.54
CA SER A 18 -17.42 25.82 -0.95
C SER A 18 -16.15 25.03 -1.29
N GLU A 19 -15.08 25.22 -0.51
CA GLU A 19 -13.97 24.25 -0.48
C GLU A 19 -14.55 22.85 -0.20
N PRO A 20 -14.18 21.81 -0.97
CA PRO A 20 -14.64 20.47 -0.68
C PRO A 20 -14.15 20.11 0.73
N ALA A 21 -15.09 19.76 1.62
CA ALA A 21 -14.75 19.24 2.94
C ALA A 21 -13.74 18.09 2.80
N PRO A 22 -12.76 17.94 3.71
CA PRO A 22 -11.85 16.81 3.66
C PRO A 22 -12.67 15.52 3.59
N ASP A 23 -12.34 14.66 2.62
CA ASP A 23 -13.01 13.39 2.43
C ASP A 23 -12.79 12.53 3.67
N THR A 24 -13.82 12.46 4.51
CA THR A 24 -13.85 11.72 5.78
C THR A 24 -14.64 10.43 5.62
N GLY A 25 -14.95 10.04 4.38
CA GLY A 25 -15.63 8.80 4.07
C GLY A 25 -14.85 7.57 4.53
N PRO A 26 -15.53 6.42 4.74
CA PRO A 26 -14.89 5.18 5.15
C PRO A 26 -13.71 4.79 4.24
N ASP A 27 -13.83 4.97 2.93
CA ASP A 27 -12.78 4.62 1.97
C ASP A 27 -11.53 5.51 2.12
N ALA A 28 -11.71 6.80 2.37
CA ALA A 28 -10.60 7.73 2.60
C ALA A 28 -9.86 7.42 3.92
N ARG A 29 -10.61 7.03 4.96
CA ARG A 29 -10.03 6.59 6.25
C ARG A 29 -9.28 5.27 6.11
N ALA A 30 -9.87 4.29 5.40
CA ALA A 30 -9.23 3.03 5.07
C ALA A 30 -7.93 3.23 4.27
N ALA A 31 -7.94 4.13 3.28
CA ALA A 31 -6.76 4.45 2.48
C ALA A 31 -5.68 5.14 3.32
N ARG A 32 -6.06 6.03 4.25
CA ARG A 32 -5.10 6.65 5.19
C ARG A 32 -4.46 5.60 6.10
N ALA A 33 -5.26 4.76 6.74
CA ALA A 33 -4.75 3.71 7.63
C ALA A 33 -3.84 2.72 6.89
N LEU A 34 -4.19 2.36 5.65
CA LEU A 34 -3.35 1.53 4.80
C LEU A 34 -2.03 2.23 4.43
N ALA A 35 -2.07 3.53 4.11
CA ALA A 35 -0.87 4.31 3.82
C ALA A 35 0.10 4.35 5.01
N ASP A 36 -0.43 4.55 6.22
CA ASP A 36 0.35 4.54 7.45
C ASP A 36 0.96 3.16 7.73
N ALA A 37 0.18 2.09 7.62
CA ALA A 37 0.67 0.72 7.81
C ALA A 37 1.76 0.34 6.79
N VAL A 38 1.60 0.70 5.52
CA VAL A 38 2.61 0.43 4.48
C VAL A 38 3.88 1.23 4.73
N ARG A 39 3.79 2.49 5.16
CA ARG A 39 4.95 3.31 5.56
C ARG A 39 5.69 2.69 6.75
N GLU A 40 4.96 2.22 7.76
CA GLU A 40 5.55 1.57 8.93
C GLU A 40 6.25 0.26 8.59
N ILE A 41 5.63 -0.57 7.73
CA ILE A 41 6.25 -1.78 7.19
C ILE A 41 7.52 -1.43 6.42
N GLU A 42 7.47 -0.42 5.54
CA GLU A 42 8.61 0.02 4.74
C GLU A 42 9.79 0.43 5.62
N HIS A 43 9.57 1.32 6.61
CA HIS A 43 10.60 1.75 7.56
C HIS A 43 11.15 0.57 8.37
N HIS A 44 10.28 -0.31 8.86
CA HIS A 44 10.68 -1.48 9.64
C HIS A 44 11.57 -2.43 8.82
N VAL A 45 11.22 -2.69 7.56
CA VAL A 45 12.01 -3.53 6.65
C VAL A 45 13.31 -2.83 6.27
N ALA A 46 13.29 -1.52 6.03
CA ALA A 46 14.48 -0.76 5.68
C ALA A 46 15.54 -0.76 6.78
N ALA A 47 15.14 -0.79 8.05
CA ALA A 47 16.05 -0.91 9.19
C ALA A 47 16.90 -2.20 9.17
N ALA A 48 16.47 -3.24 8.44
CA ALA A 48 17.23 -4.49 8.28
C ALA A 48 18.31 -4.43 7.17
N GLY A 49 18.39 -3.34 6.40
CA GLY A 49 19.31 -3.19 5.28
C GLY A 49 18.76 -3.78 3.98
N TRP A 50 19.59 -3.80 2.94
CA TRP A 50 19.28 -4.32 1.59
C TRP A 50 19.60 -5.80 1.44
N ASP A 51 19.15 -6.36 0.32
CA ASP A 51 19.34 -7.76 -0.05
C ASP A 51 18.59 -8.72 0.90
N ALA A 52 17.43 -8.26 1.41
CA ALA A 52 16.53 -9.02 2.26
C ALA A 52 15.58 -9.91 1.44
N PRO A 53 15.14 -11.06 2.00
CA PRO A 53 14.13 -11.89 1.34
C PRO A 53 12.78 -11.15 1.25
N VAL A 54 11.88 -11.69 0.42
CA VAL A 54 10.48 -11.25 0.41
C VAL A 54 9.89 -11.42 1.81
N ARG A 55 9.19 -10.40 2.30
CA ARG A 55 8.44 -10.45 3.56
C ARG A 55 6.96 -10.21 3.28
N VAL A 56 6.11 -10.91 4.00
CA VAL A 56 4.66 -10.86 3.85
C VAL A 56 4.05 -10.53 5.20
N PHE A 57 3.01 -9.69 5.19
CA PHE A 57 2.34 -9.22 6.38
C PHE A 57 0.83 -9.41 6.23
N ALA A 58 0.19 -9.92 7.27
CA ALA A 58 -1.25 -9.78 7.45
C ALA A 58 -1.55 -8.37 7.97
N LEU A 59 -2.59 -7.74 7.47
CA LEU A 59 -3.12 -6.49 8.00
C LEU A 59 -4.46 -6.78 8.67
N VAL A 60 -4.57 -6.43 9.95
CA VAL A 60 -5.78 -6.61 10.74
C VAL A 60 -6.18 -5.30 11.39
N ARG A 61 -7.48 -4.99 11.43
CA ARG A 61 -7.99 -3.86 12.19
C ARG A 61 -7.70 -4.08 13.67
N THR A 62 -6.91 -3.19 14.27
CA THR A 62 -6.36 -3.38 15.61
C THR A 62 -7.46 -3.55 16.66
N GLN A 63 -8.57 -2.81 16.56
CA GLN A 63 -9.70 -2.97 17.47
C GLN A 63 -10.36 -4.36 17.36
N ALA A 64 -10.50 -4.90 16.14
CA ALA A 64 -11.09 -6.22 15.92
C ALA A 64 -10.18 -7.35 16.45
N ALA A 65 -8.87 -7.19 16.27
CA ALA A 65 -7.86 -8.08 16.86
C ALA A 65 -7.92 -8.05 18.39
N LEU A 66 -7.98 -6.86 19.01
CA LEU A 66 -8.10 -6.69 20.46
C LEU A 66 -9.40 -7.27 21.04
N ALA A 67 -10.51 -7.16 20.30
CA ALA A 67 -11.78 -7.75 20.73
C ALA A 67 -11.75 -9.28 20.70
N SER A 68 -11.07 -9.86 19.70
CA SER A 68 -10.93 -11.33 19.56
C SER A 68 -9.89 -11.89 20.53
N GLU A 69 -8.81 -11.14 20.77
CA GLU A 69 -7.70 -11.52 21.63
C GLU A 69 -7.35 -10.40 22.63
N PRO A 70 -8.09 -10.28 23.75
CA PRO A 70 -7.85 -9.20 24.72
C PRO A 70 -6.43 -9.19 25.32
N GLY A 71 -5.74 -10.33 25.33
CA GLY A 71 -4.34 -10.43 25.77
C GLY A 71 -3.34 -9.69 24.89
N LEU A 72 -3.70 -9.39 23.64
CA LEU A 72 -2.86 -8.61 22.72
C LEU A 72 -2.60 -7.19 23.24
N ALA A 73 -3.51 -6.63 24.03
CA ALA A 73 -3.35 -5.29 24.60
C ALA A 73 -2.07 -5.15 25.45
N ALA A 74 -1.62 -6.23 26.10
CA ALA A 74 -0.39 -6.22 26.90
C ALA A 74 0.90 -6.27 26.07
N GLN A 75 0.81 -6.55 24.76
CA GLN A 75 1.93 -6.69 23.84
C GLN A 75 2.11 -5.48 22.92
N LEU A 76 1.08 -4.64 22.81
CA LEU A 76 1.12 -3.43 21.98
C LEU A 76 1.64 -2.23 22.78
N ASP A 77 2.36 -1.35 22.09
CA ASP A 77 2.77 -0.07 22.66
C ASP A 77 1.54 0.77 23.05
N PRO A 78 1.55 1.50 24.19
CA PRO A 78 0.47 2.39 24.58
C PRO A 78 0.06 3.40 23.49
N ALA A 79 0.99 3.85 22.65
CA ALA A 79 0.70 4.74 21.52
C ALA A 79 -0.14 4.04 20.46
N VAL A 80 0.13 2.76 20.17
CA VAL A 80 -0.67 1.95 19.23
C VAL A 80 -2.09 1.73 19.78
N LEU A 81 -2.22 1.47 21.08
CA LEU A 81 -3.53 1.35 21.72
C LEU A 81 -4.33 2.65 21.64
N ALA A 82 -3.69 3.79 21.88
CA ALA A 82 -4.32 5.10 21.77
C ALA A 82 -4.73 5.42 20.32
N ALA A 83 -3.88 5.11 19.34
CA ALA A 83 -4.18 5.29 17.93
C ALA A 83 -5.36 4.41 17.49
N ALA A 84 -5.36 3.13 17.89
CA ALA A 84 -6.46 2.22 17.62
C ALA A 84 -7.77 2.66 18.28
N GLN A 85 -7.75 3.27 19.46
CA GLN A 85 -8.95 3.84 20.08
C GLN A 85 -9.47 5.08 19.35
N ALA A 86 -8.57 5.89 18.79
CA ALA A 86 -8.92 7.10 18.06
C ALA A 86 -9.44 6.82 16.63
N ASP A 87 -9.00 5.73 16.01
CA ASP A 87 -9.36 5.36 14.65
C ASP A 87 -9.68 3.85 14.53
N ASP A 88 -10.93 3.52 14.21
CA ASP A 88 -11.38 2.13 13.98
C ASP A 88 -10.83 1.49 12.70
N TRP A 89 -10.23 2.28 11.81
CA TRP A 89 -9.49 1.78 10.64
C TRP A 89 -8.02 1.47 10.93
N HIS A 90 -7.50 1.81 12.11
CA HIS A 90 -6.10 1.54 12.47
C HIS A 90 -5.75 0.06 12.24
N LEU A 91 -4.62 -0.17 11.58
CA LEU A 91 -4.16 -1.51 11.20
C LEU A 91 -2.96 -1.91 12.05
N THR A 92 -2.95 -3.17 12.48
CA THR A 92 -1.75 -3.85 12.96
C THR A 92 -1.22 -4.72 11.83
N SER A 93 0.06 -4.55 11.50
CA SER A 93 0.78 -5.46 10.61
C SER A 93 1.37 -6.62 11.40
N VAL A 94 1.13 -7.84 10.92
CA VAL A 94 1.66 -9.07 11.51
C VAL A 94 2.52 -9.75 10.46
N GLU A 95 3.83 -9.79 10.66
CA GLU A 95 4.73 -10.49 9.75
C GLU A 95 4.46 -11.99 9.75
N GLN A 96 4.49 -12.59 8.56
CA GLN A 96 4.31 -14.02 8.38
C GLN A 96 5.67 -14.72 8.30
N GLU A 97 5.84 -15.71 9.17
CA GLU A 97 6.97 -16.64 9.13
C GLU A 97 6.59 -17.91 8.36
N GLY A 98 7.59 -18.70 7.96
CA GLY A 98 7.35 -20.02 7.35
C GLY A 98 6.65 -19.97 6.00
N LEU A 99 6.96 -18.96 5.18
CA LEU A 99 6.37 -18.77 3.86
C LEU A 99 6.52 -20.02 2.96
N PRO A 100 5.54 -20.29 2.07
CA PRO A 100 5.63 -21.38 1.12
C PRO A 100 6.92 -21.31 0.30
N ALA A 101 7.55 -22.46 0.06
CA ALA A 101 8.68 -22.52 -0.86
C ALA A 101 8.18 -22.22 -2.28
N ALA A 102 8.78 -21.22 -2.93
CA ALA A 102 8.47 -20.82 -4.29
C ALA A 102 9.74 -20.45 -5.06
N GLY A 103 9.71 -20.61 -6.38
CA GLY A 103 10.81 -20.22 -7.26
C GLY A 103 10.88 -18.72 -7.52
N ASP A 104 9.76 -18.02 -7.37
CA ASP A 104 9.62 -16.59 -7.61
C ASP A 104 8.49 -15.99 -6.75
N LEU A 105 8.30 -14.67 -6.88
CA LEU A 105 7.26 -13.95 -6.16
C LEU A 105 5.84 -14.38 -6.57
N GLU A 106 5.62 -14.69 -7.85
CA GLU A 106 4.29 -15.07 -8.34
C GLU A 106 3.84 -16.40 -7.73
N GLY A 107 4.71 -17.41 -7.75
CA GLY A 107 4.48 -18.69 -7.11
C GLY A 107 4.32 -18.57 -5.59
N LEU A 108 5.07 -17.66 -4.94
CA LEU A 108 4.90 -17.38 -3.52
C LEU A 108 3.49 -16.85 -3.23
N LEU A 109 3.09 -15.77 -3.92
CA LEU A 109 1.79 -15.14 -3.72
C LEU A 109 0.62 -16.08 -4.04
N ALA A 110 0.74 -16.87 -5.11
CA ALA A 110 -0.26 -17.88 -5.47
C ALA A 110 -0.44 -18.99 -4.41
N GLY A 111 0.57 -19.22 -3.57
CA GLY A 111 0.51 -20.17 -2.47
C GLY A 111 -0.07 -19.59 -1.16
N LEU A 112 -0.35 -18.29 -1.11
CA LEU A 112 -0.91 -17.65 0.08
C LEU A 112 -2.43 -17.71 0.09
N SER A 113 -2.99 -17.86 1.29
CA SER A 113 -4.42 -17.77 1.53
C SER A 113 -4.67 -17.19 2.92
N TRP A 114 -5.65 -16.32 3.05
CA TRP A 114 -5.90 -15.59 4.29
C TRP A 114 -7.26 -15.93 4.90
N PRO A 115 -7.35 -16.14 6.23
CA PRO A 115 -8.62 -16.33 6.88
C PRO A 115 -9.49 -15.05 6.82
N PRO A 116 -10.81 -15.15 7.00
CA PRO A 116 -11.71 -14.00 6.94
C PRO A 116 -11.42 -12.88 7.95
N ALA A 117 -10.68 -13.20 9.02
CA ALA A 117 -10.26 -12.22 10.03
C ALA A 117 -9.14 -11.28 9.56
N VAL A 118 -8.48 -11.59 8.43
CA VAL A 118 -7.45 -10.74 7.84
C VAL A 118 -8.10 -9.75 6.89
N ASP A 119 -8.07 -8.47 7.28
CA ASP A 119 -8.66 -7.35 6.55
C ASP A 119 -7.83 -6.97 5.29
N GLY A 120 -6.54 -7.29 5.27
CA GLY A 120 -5.66 -7.01 4.14
C GLY A 120 -4.33 -7.74 4.20
N ALA A 121 -3.50 -7.54 3.19
CA ALA A 121 -2.17 -8.12 3.11
C ALA A 121 -1.18 -7.08 2.59
N ALA A 122 0.08 -7.22 3.00
CA ALA A 122 1.17 -6.45 2.44
C ALA A 122 2.39 -7.33 2.14
N VAL A 123 3.19 -6.91 1.16
CA VAL A 123 4.43 -7.56 0.76
C VAL A 123 5.54 -6.54 0.62
N THR A 124 6.75 -6.92 1.01
CA THR A 124 7.96 -6.17 0.66
C THR A 124 8.88 -7.00 -0.20
N VAL A 125 9.38 -6.42 -1.29
CA VAL A 125 10.29 -7.08 -2.24
C VAL A 125 11.30 -6.08 -2.79
N GLU A 126 12.50 -6.57 -3.07
CA GLU A 126 13.53 -5.81 -3.79
C GLU A 126 13.56 -6.23 -5.26
N ARG A 127 13.69 -5.26 -6.17
CA ARG A 127 13.74 -5.48 -7.61
C ARG A 127 14.79 -4.61 -8.27
N VAL A 128 15.32 -5.08 -9.39
CA VAL A 128 16.12 -4.28 -10.31
C VAL A 128 15.19 -3.72 -11.37
N VAL A 129 15.21 -2.41 -11.57
CA VAL A 129 14.44 -1.72 -12.61
C VAL A 129 15.37 -0.88 -13.48
N LEU A 130 14.88 -0.52 -14.67
CA LEU A 130 15.53 0.44 -15.54
C LEU A 130 14.70 1.72 -15.63
N PRO A 131 15.34 2.88 -15.81
CA PRO A 131 14.61 4.08 -16.16
C PRO A 131 13.93 3.91 -17.53
N PRO A 132 12.80 4.60 -17.77
CA PRO A 132 12.10 4.53 -19.03
C PRO A 132 13.02 4.76 -20.23
N GLY A 133 12.93 3.87 -21.24
CA GLY A 133 13.70 3.96 -22.48
C GLY A 133 15.05 3.26 -22.45
N ALA A 134 15.63 2.95 -21.28
CA ALA A 134 16.83 2.12 -21.20
C ALA A 134 16.56 0.63 -21.51
N GLU A 135 15.29 0.21 -21.47
CA GLU A 135 14.86 -1.14 -21.81
C GLU A 135 14.97 -1.44 -23.31
N ALA A 136 15.04 -0.41 -24.17
CA ALA A 136 15.10 -0.56 -25.62
C ALA A 136 16.39 -1.25 -26.10
N ASP A 137 17.45 -1.20 -25.29
CA ASP A 137 18.74 -1.81 -25.57
C ASP A 137 18.86 -3.25 -25.03
N LEU A 138 17.81 -3.77 -24.38
CA LEU A 138 17.82 -5.15 -23.86
C LEU A 138 17.64 -6.18 -24.99
N PRO A 139 18.36 -7.32 -24.95
CA PRO A 139 18.12 -8.45 -25.85
C PRO A 139 16.68 -8.99 -25.79
N GLU A 140 16.19 -9.56 -26.89
CA GLU A 140 14.88 -10.25 -26.92
C GLU A 140 14.92 -11.61 -26.20
N ASP A 141 16.09 -12.25 -26.13
CA ASP A 141 16.26 -13.51 -25.42
C ASP A 141 16.13 -13.29 -23.90
N PRO A 142 15.24 -14.00 -23.19
CA PRO A 142 14.96 -13.74 -21.78
C PRO A 142 16.17 -13.91 -20.86
N GLU A 143 17.00 -14.92 -21.09
CA GLU A 143 18.18 -15.17 -20.25
C GLU A 143 19.24 -14.08 -20.48
N ALA A 144 19.47 -13.72 -21.74
CA ALA A 144 20.37 -12.62 -22.10
C ALA A 144 19.85 -11.25 -21.60
N ALA A 145 18.53 -11.04 -21.59
CA ALA A 145 17.89 -9.82 -21.08
C ALA A 145 18.13 -9.64 -19.58
N VAL A 146 17.99 -10.71 -18.79
CA VAL A 146 18.29 -10.69 -17.35
C VAL A 146 19.76 -10.36 -17.10
N ALA A 147 20.68 -10.99 -17.83
CA ALA A 147 22.11 -10.71 -17.69
C ALA A 147 22.44 -9.25 -18.07
N ALA A 148 21.86 -8.74 -19.16
CA ALA A 148 22.05 -7.36 -19.61
C ALA A 148 21.48 -6.34 -18.60
N LEU A 149 20.30 -6.60 -18.04
CA LEU A 149 19.68 -5.79 -16.99
C LEU A 149 20.59 -5.66 -15.76
N LEU A 150 21.11 -6.78 -15.26
CA LEU A 150 21.99 -6.79 -14.08
C LEU A 150 23.32 -6.09 -14.32
N ALA A 151 23.81 -6.07 -15.57
CA ALA A 151 25.02 -5.36 -15.95
C ALA A 151 24.77 -3.88 -16.34
N HIS A 152 23.52 -3.44 -16.44
CA HIS A 152 23.19 -2.13 -17.00
C HIS A 152 23.64 -1.00 -16.06
N PRO A 153 24.35 0.04 -16.57
CA PRO A 153 24.90 1.10 -15.73
C PRO A 153 23.84 2.00 -15.09
N ALA A 154 22.68 2.12 -15.75
CA ALA A 154 21.54 2.90 -15.23
C ALA A 154 20.53 2.03 -14.46
N ARG A 155 20.88 0.79 -14.07
CA ARG A 155 19.98 -0.03 -13.27
C ARG A 155 19.78 0.58 -11.88
N GLU A 156 18.56 0.50 -11.38
CA GLU A 156 18.23 0.92 -10.03
C GLU A 156 17.72 -0.28 -9.23
N ASP A 157 18.30 -0.48 -8.05
CA ASP A 157 17.76 -1.39 -7.05
C ASP A 157 16.68 -0.64 -6.27
N VAL A 158 15.44 -1.16 -6.29
CA VAL A 158 14.30 -0.57 -5.60
C VAL A 158 13.70 -1.56 -4.62
N ARG A 159 13.29 -1.07 -3.45
CA ARG A 159 12.46 -1.80 -2.51
C ARG A 159 11.03 -1.29 -2.64
N LEU A 160 10.12 -2.21 -2.81
CA LEU A 160 8.68 -1.97 -2.86
C LEU A 160 8.06 -2.50 -1.58
N ALA A 161 7.18 -1.72 -0.95
CA ALA A 161 6.21 -2.20 0.02
C ALA A 161 4.82 -1.95 -0.55
N VAL A 162 4.02 -3.00 -0.71
CA VAL A 162 2.67 -2.92 -1.31
C VAL A 162 1.68 -3.52 -0.34
N GLY A 163 0.69 -2.73 0.07
CA GLY A 163 -0.42 -3.17 0.90
C GLY A 163 -1.75 -3.03 0.17
N VAL A 164 -2.68 -3.95 0.44
CA VAL A 164 -4.05 -3.92 -0.07
C VAL A 164 -5.02 -4.31 1.04
N LEU A 165 -6.21 -3.70 1.04
CA LEU A 165 -7.33 -4.16 1.87
C LEU A 165 -8.32 -4.97 1.03
N ARG A 166 -8.93 -5.97 1.65
CA ARG A 166 -9.94 -6.84 1.03
C ARG A 166 -11.13 -6.00 0.58
N GLY A 167 -11.41 -6.02 -0.74
CA GLY A 167 -12.47 -5.20 -1.36
C GLY A 167 -12.23 -3.69 -1.25
N GLY A 168 -11.04 -3.25 -0.88
CA GLY A 168 -10.74 -1.86 -0.54
C GLY A 168 -9.49 -1.30 -1.24
N PRO A 169 -8.92 -0.21 -0.71
CA PRO A 169 -7.82 0.51 -1.34
C PRO A 169 -6.52 -0.31 -1.40
N ALA A 170 -5.59 0.20 -2.21
CA ALA A 170 -4.20 -0.24 -2.27
C ALA A 170 -3.29 0.95 -1.94
N TRP A 171 -2.09 0.66 -1.43
CA TRP A 171 -1.05 1.65 -1.21
C TRP A 171 0.32 1.04 -1.44
N CYS A 172 1.20 1.80 -2.08
CA CYS A 172 2.55 1.42 -2.41
C CYS A 172 3.52 2.44 -1.77
N ALA A 173 4.66 1.95 -1.30
CA ALA A 173 5.84 2.72 -0.99
C ALA A 173 7.04 2.16 -1.79
N LEU A 174 7.88 3.06 -2.31
CA LEU A 174 9.04 2.76 -3.13
C LEU A 174 10.23 3.53 -2.60
N ARG A 175 11.30 2.80 -2.26
CA ARG A 175 12.60 3.34 -1.90
C ARG A 175 13.62 2.89 -2.94
N THR A 176 14.48 3.79 -3.41
CA THR A 176 15.62 3.42 -4.26
C THR A 176 16.88 3.27 -3.43
N ARG A 177 17.77 2.35 -3.81
CA ARG A 177 19.07 2.18 -3.11
C ARG A 177 19.94 3.44 -3.22
N ALA A 178 19.78 4.21 -4.29
CA ALA A 178 20.47 5.50 -4.49
C ALA A 178 19.96 6.61 -3.55
N ASN A 179 18.72 6.50 -3.05
CA ASN A 179 18.08 7.45 -2.15
C ASN A 179 17.55 6.74 -0.90
N ASP A 180 18.46 6.11 -0.16
CA ASP A 180 18.13 5.32 1.03
C ASP A 180 18.01 6.18 2.30
N SER A 181 16.93 6.95 2.36
CA SER A 181 16.55 7.72 3.55
C SER A 181 15.03 7.75 3.72
N ASP A 182 14.57 7.87 4.97
CA ASP A 182 13.14 7.82 5.31
C ASP A 182 12.33 9.00 4.73
N ASP A 183 13.01 10.10 4.37
CA ASP A 183 12.42 11.26 3.69
C ASP A 183 12.43 11.15 2.16
N ALA A 184 13.03 10.08 1.59
CA ALA A 184 13.16 9.85 0.15
C ALA A 184 12.37 8.62 -0.33
N VAL A 185 11.16 8.44 0.19
CA VAL A 185 10.26 7.32 -0.16
C VAL A 185 9.10 7.83 -1.02
N GLY A 186 9.00 7.33 -2.25
CA GLY A 186 7.85 7.57 -3.12
C GLY A 186 6.64 6.77 -2.65
N GLN A 187 5.45 7.38 -2.62
CA GLN A 187 4.23 6.72 -2.14
C GLN A 187 3.02 7.01 -3.02
N GLY A 188 2.08 6.07 -3.10
CA GLY A 188 0.83 6.26 -3.82
C GLY A 188 0.03 4.97 -4.01
N PRO A 189 -1.22 5.06 -4.47
CA PRO A 189 -2.12 3.90 -4.54
C PRO A 189 -1.76 2.89 -5.65
N ASP A 190 -1.07 3.32 -6.71
CA ASP A 190 -0.91 2.53 -7.94
C ASP A 190 0.49 2.67 -8.57
N LEU A 191 1.54 2.66 -7.74
CA LEU A 191 2.91 2.76 -8.25
C LEU A 191 3.37 1.49 -8.98
N VAL A 192 2.81 0.33 -8.60
CA VAL A 192 3.15 -0.98 -9.16
C VAL A 192 1.88 -1.82 -9.39
N PRO A 193 1.05 -1.48 -10.39
CA PRO A 193 -0.28 -2.07 -10.58
C PRO A 193 -0.28 -3.60 -10.61
N GLY A 194 0.69 -4.21 -11.30
CA GLY A 194 0.79 -5.67 -11.38
C GLY A 194 1.05 -6.35 -10.04
N LEU A 195 1.82 -5.72 -9.13
CA LEU A 195 2.03 -6.26 -7.80
C LEU A 195 0.83 -6.03 -6.89
N VAL A 196 0.14 -4.89 -7.02
CA VAL A 196 -1.11 -4.61 -6.31
C VAL A 196 -2.14 -5.71 -6.59
N GLU A 197 -2.37 -6.03 -7.86
CA GLU A 197 -3.33 -7.08 -8.24
C GLU A 197 -2.90 -8.47 -7.78
N ALA A 198 -1.61 -8.80 -7.86
CA ALA A 198 -1.10 -10.08 -7.36
C ALA A 198 -1.29 -10.25 -5.85
N VAL A 199 -1.07 -9.20 -5.05
CA VAL A 199 -1.33 -9.24 -3.60
C VAL A 199 -2.83 -9.33 -3.32
N ARG A 200 -3.65 -8.58 -4.07
CA ARG A 200 -5.12 -8.60 -3.93
C ARG A 200 -5.69 -9.99 -4.17
N ALA A 201 -5.19 -10.72 -5.17
CA ALA A 201 -5.61 -12.09 -5.47
C ALA A 201 -5.40 -13.07 -4.30
N THR A 202 -4.45 -12.81 -3.39
CA THR A 202 -4.24 -13.66 -2.20
C THR A 202 -5.40 -13.59 -1.19
N LEU A 203 -6.21 -12.53 -1.27
CA LEU A 203 -7.36 -12.26 -0.39
C LEU A 203 -8.69 -12.70 -1.00
N GLU A 204 -8.70 -13.44 -2.11
CA GLU A 204 -9.92 -13.99 -2.70
C GLU A 204 -10.36 -15.31 -2.03
#